data_AF-A0A914P0B4-F1
#
_entry.id   AF-A0A914P0B4-F1
#
_cell.length_a   1.000
_cell.length_b   1.000
_cell.length_c   1.000
_cell.angle_alpha   90.00
_cell.angle_beta   90.00
_cell.angle_gamma   90.00
#
_symmetry.space_group_name_H-M   'P 1'
#
loop_
_entity.id
_entity.type
_entity.pdbx_description
1 polymer ?
#
loop_
_entity_poly.entity_id
_entity_poly.type
_entity_poly.pdbx_seq_one_letter_code
_entity_poly.pdbx_strand_id
1 'polypeptide(L)'
;MNDNNQHFFIFQKVNSESDSQAKKLSLCCNLSNNFHEKNRYRNVLPYDQNRIKLQSASSEHEAYINASPLELPFAKRNYILTQGPLPNTTGDFWQMIYEQNVSICIMLSKVMEKSFVKFVFKIFFG
;
A
#
# COMPACT_ATOMS: atom_id res chain seq x y z
N MET A 1 7.37 -35.93 8.32
CA MET A 1 6.40 -34.88 8.75
C MET A 1 6.20 -33.97 7.55
N ASN A 2 4.97 -33.83 7.04
CA ASN A 2 4.67 -33.19 5.76
C ASN A 2 5.14 -31.73 5.71
N ASP A 3 5.88 -31.35 4.67
CA ASP A 3 6.41 -30.01 4.40
C ASP A 3 5.32 -28.92 4.44
N ASN A 4 4.06 -29.27 4.14
CA ASN A 4 2.90 -28.38 4.22
C ASN A 4 2.68 -27.79 5.63
N ASN A 5 3.04 -28.51 6.69
CA ASN A 5 2.85 -28.02 8.06
C ASN A 5 3.90 -26.96 8.43
N GLN A 6 5.12 -27.03 7.86
CA GLN A 6 6.18 -26.08 8.19
C GLN A 6 5.88 -24.68 7.65
N HIS A 7 5.41 -24.58 6.39
CA HIS A 7 5.02 -23.30 5.79
C HIS A 7 3.89 -22.62 6.56
N PHE A 8 2.93 -23.40 7.07
CA PHE A 8 1.84 -22.89 7.88
C PHE A 8 2.34 -22.22 9.17
N PHE A 9 3.27 -22.86 9.89
CA PHE A 9 3.85 -22.27 11.10
C PHE A 9 4.69 -21.03 10.80
N ILE A 10 5.45 -21.02 9.70
CA ILE A 10 6.21 -19.84 9.27
C ILE A 10 5.26 -18.67 9.01
N PHE A 11 4.17 -18.90 8.27
CA PHE A 11 3.21 -17.84 7.96
C PHE A 11 2.53 -17.29 9.23
N GLN A 12 2.12 -18.17 10.16
CA GLN A 12 1.58 -17.72 11.44
C GLN A 12 2.56 -16.88 12.24
N LYS A 13 3.84 -17.31 12.28
CA LYS A 13 4.89 -16.57 12.96
C LYS A 13 5.07 -15.17 12.35
N VAL A 14 5.16 -15.06 11.03
CA VAL A 14 5.27 -13.77 10.32
C VAL A 14 4.11 -12.84 10.66
N ASN A 15 2.87 -13.35 10.71
CA ASN A 15 1.72 -12.53 11.10
C ASN A 15 1.84 -12.04 12.55
N SER A 16 2.18 -12.94 13.48
CA SER A 16 2.34 -12.58 14.90
C SER A 16 3.46 -11.55 15.14
N GLU A 17 4.56 -11.66 14.40
CA GLU A 17 5.69 -10.72 14.47
C GLU A 17 5.30 -9.38 13.85
N SER A 18 4.56 -9.39 12.74
CA SER A 18 4.04 -8.17 12.09
C SER A 18 3.13 -7.38 13.04
N ASP A 19 2.20 -8.06 13.71
CA ASP A 19 1.30 -7.43 14.70
C ASP A 19 2.08 -6.88 15.90
N SER A 20 3.05 -7.64 16.39
CA SER A 20 3.88 -7.22 17.53
C SER A 20 4.73 -6.01 17.19
N GLN A 21 5.30 -5.98 15.99
CA GLN A 21 6.08 -4.86 15.48
C GLN A 21 5.20 -3.62 15.28
N ALA A 22 4.00 -3.78 14.71
CA ALA A 22 3.06 -2.68 14.54
C ALA A 22 2.68 -2.05 15.88
N LYS A 23 2.42 -2.86 16.91
CA LYS A 23 2.18 -2.38 18.28
C LYS A 23 3.39 -1.67 18.88
N LYS A 24 4.59 -2.24 18.73
CA LYS A 24 5.84 -1.65 19.24
C LYS A 24 6.13 -0.28 18.63
N LEU A 25 5.85 -0.12 17.34
CA LEU A 25 6.01 1.13 16.60
C LEU A 25 4.80 2.07 16.74
N SER A 26 3.78 1.68 17.51
CA SER A 26 2.53 2.41 17.67
C SER A 26 1.89 2.80 16.33
N LEU A 27 1.97 1.90 15.33
CA LEU A 27 1.36 2.12 14.01
C LEU A 27 -0.16 2.09 14.11
N CYS A 28 -0.83 2.97 13.38
CA CYS A 28 -2.29 3.07 13.40
C CYS A 28 -2.83 3.45 12.01
N CYS A 29 -4.13 3.25 11.82
CA CYS A 29 -4.82 3.57 10.58
C CYS A 29 -6.06 4.43 10.86
N ASN A 30 -6.06 5.23 11.92
CA ASN A 30 -7.21 5.99 12.39
C ASN A 30 -7.68 7.02 11.36
N LEU A 31 -6.72 7.75 10.78
CA LEU A 31 -6.98 8.74 9.73
C LEU A 31 -7.37 8.03 8.44
N SER A 32 -6.61 7.02 8.05
CA SER A 32 -6.88 6.22 6.85
C SER A 32 -8.26 5.54 6.87
N ASN A 33 -8.74 5.20 8.06
CA ASN A 33 -10.07 4.64 8.27
C ASN A 33 -11.19 5.66 8.00
N ASN A 34 -10.94 6.97 8.10
CA ASN A 34 -11.97 7.98 7.82
C ASN A 34 -12.26 8.18 6.32
N PHE A 35 -11.43 7.63 5.43
CA PHE A 35 -11.53 7.79 3.97
C PHE A 35 -12.02 6.52 3.28
N HIS A 36 -13.10 5.94 3.78
CA HIS A 36 -13.64 4.65 3.32
C HIS A 36 -13.92 4.61 1.80
N GLU A 37 -14.35 5.73 1.22
CA GLU A 37 -14.64 5.90 -0.21
C GLU A 37 -13.39 5.90 -1.10
N LYS A 38 -12.20 6.14 -0.54
CA LYS A 38 -10.91 6.07 -1.23
C LYS A 38 -10.20 4.73 -1.00
N ASN A 39 -10.76 3.83 -0.18
CA ASN A 39 -10.19 2.52 0.15
C ASN A 39 -10.93 1.38 -0.56
N ARG A 40 -10.21 0.56 -1.32
CA ARG A 40 -10.78 -0.61 -2.01
C ARG A 40 -11.25 -1.69 -1.03
N TYR A 41 -10.52 -1.87 0.07
CA TYR A 41 -10.85 -2.84 1.12
C TYR A 41 -10.79 -2.16 2.48
N ARG A 42 -11.82 -2.36 3.31
CA ARG A 42 -11.92 -1.75 4.65
C ARG A 42 -10.81 -2.21 5.61
N ASN A 43 -10.27 -3.41 5.38
CA ASN A 43 -9.26 -4.04 6.21
C ASN A 43 -7.83 -3.93 5.64
N VAL A 44 -7.63 -3.17 4.55
CA VAL A 44 -6.31 -2.94 3.95
C VAL A 44 -6.10 -1.44 3.86
N LEU A 45 -5.49 -0.89 4.91
CA LEU A 45 -5.26 0.54 5.08
C LEU A 45 -3.76 0.79 5.21
N PRO A 46 -3.22 1.88 4.66
CA PRO A 46 -1.86 2.29 4.94
C PRO A 46 -1.78 2.77 6.40
N TYR A 47 -0.59 2.65 7.00
CA TYR A 47 -0.36 3.24 8.32
C TYR A 47 -0.26 4.76 8.20
N ASP A 48 -0.92 5.49 9.10
CA ASP A 48 -0.99 6.95 9.09
C ASP A 48 0.39 7.60 9.22
N GLN A 49 1.30 6.91 9.92
CA GLN A 49 2.67 7.34 10.20
C GLN A 49 3.55 7.44 8.95
N ASN A 50 3.31 6.60 7.95
CA ASN A 50 4.18 6.49 6.80
C ASN A 50 3.46 6.48 5.45
N ARG A 51 2.13 6.66 5.41
CA ARG A 51 1.40 6.77 4.14
C ARG A 51 1.98 7.85 3.24
N ILE A 52 1.87 7.66 1.94
CA ILE A 52 2.13 8.72 0.97
C ILE A 52 1.06 9.82 1.13
N LYS A 53 1.49 11.07 1.05
CA LYS A 53 0.63 12.26 1.11
C LYS A 53 0.78 13.03 -0.19
N LEU A 54 -0.34 13.32 -0.85
CA LEU A 54 -0.35 14.17 -2.04
C LEU A 54 -0.07 15.62 -1.64
N GLN A 55 0.93 16.23 -2.25
CA GLN A 55 1.49 17.52 -1.84
C GLN A 55 0.64 18.70 -2.33
N SER A 56 0.02 18.57 -3.50
CA SER A 56 -0.76 19.65 -4.12
C SER A 56 -2.20 19.75 -3.61
N ALA A 57 -2.52 19.15 -2.47
CA ALA A 57 -3.87 19.07 -1.90
C ALA A 57 -4.20 20.27 -0.99
N SER A 58 -5.45 20.74 -1.03
CA SER A 58 -5.93 21.85 -0.19
C SER A 58 -6.53 21.39 1.15
N SER A 59 -6.78 20.10 1.29
CA SER A 59 -7.33 19.48 2.51
C SER A 59 -6.75 18.09 2.77
N GLU A 60 -6.89 17.59 4.00
CA GLU A 60 -6.44 16.24 4.36
C GLU A 60 -7.16 15.15 3.54
N HIS A 61 -8.41 15.40 3.15
CA HIS A 61 -9.19 14.51 2.29
C HIS A 61 -8.62 14.42 0.88
N GLU A 62 -8.19 15.56 0.32
CA GLU A 62 -7.50 15.61 -0.97
C GLU A 62 -6.08 15.04 -0.88
N ALA A 63 -5.42 15.15 0.27
CA ALA A 63 -4.08 14.63 0.50
C ALA A 63 -4.02 13.10 0.70
N TYR A 64 -5.17 12.44 0.84
CA TYR A 64 -5.26 11.01 1.11
C TYR A 64 -5.21 10.16 -0.16
N ILE A 65 -4.28 9.21 -0.15
CA ILE A 65 -4.24 8.07 -1.09
C ILE A 65 -3.84 6.80 -0.30
N ASN A 66 -4.45 5.66 -0.63
CA ASN A 66 -4.12 4.38 0.00
C ASN A 66 -2.79 3.84 -0.55
N ALA A 67 -1.67 4.37 -0.05
CA ALA A 67 -0.33 4.06 -0.52
C ALA A 67 0.70 4.15 0.62
N SER A 68 1.68 3.26 0.63
CA SER A 68 2.80 3.25 1.57
C SER A 68 4.13 3.08 0.85
N PRO A 69 5.19 3.79 1.25
CA PRO A 69 6.54 3.51 0.80
C PRO A 69 7.01 2.17 1.36
N LEU A 70 7.85 1.48 0.60
CA LEU A 70 8.57 0.29 1.01
C LEU A 70 10.04 0.48 0.63
N GLU A 71 10.88 0.63 1.65
CA GLU A 71 12.33 0.67 1.50
C GLU A 71 12.88 -0.75 1.58
N LEU A 72 13.63 -1.17 0.56
CA LEU A 72 14.34 -2.46 0.57
C LEU A 72 15.85 -2.18 0.47
N PRO A 73 16.55 -2.00 1.61
CA PRO A 73 17.97 -1.64 1.62
C PRO A 73 18.84 -2.60 0.79
N PHE A 74 18.56 -3.91 0.86
CA PHE A 74 19.28 -4.93 0.10
C PHE A 74 19.07 -4.84 -1.42
N ALA A 75 17.91 -4.35 -1.85
CA ALA A 75 17.61 -4.19 -3.27
C ALA A 75 18.11 -2.85 -3.82
N LYS A 76 18.63 -1.95 -2.97
CA LYS A 76 18.99 -0.56 -3.28
C LYS A 76 17.87 0.15 -4.06
N ARG A 77 16.62 -0.14 -3.70
CA ARG A 77 15.43 0.32 -4.41
C ARG A 77 14.32 0.66 -3.44
N ASN A 78 13.62 1.74 -3.77
CA ASN A 78 12.42 2.19 -3.09
C ASN A 78 11.20 1.77 -3.91
N TYR A 79 10.15 1.38 -3.23
CA TYR A 79 8.90 0.95 -3.84
C TYR A 79 7.76 1.76 -3.20
N ILE A 80 6.66 1.91 -3.93
CA ILE A 80 5.39 2.33 -3.34
C ILE A 80 4.44 1.15 -3.49
N LEU A 81 3.91 0.68 -2.38
CA LEU A 81 2.80 -0.25 -2.38
C LEU A 81 1.52 0.58 -2.34
N THR A 82 0.66 0.47 -3.34
CA THR A 82 -0.66 1.09 -3.31
C THR A 82 -1.70 0.15 -3.89
N GLN A 83 -2.95 0.35 -3.48
CA GLN A 83 -4.09 -0.38 -3.99
C GLN A 83 -4.30 -0.14 -5.48
N GLY A 84 -5.17 -0.94 -6.08
CA GLY A 84 -5.70 -0.59 -7.39
C GLY A 84 -6.58 0.65 -7.39
N PRO A 85 -6.29 1.69 -8.22
CA PRO A 85 -7.13 2.89 -8.27
C PRO A 85 -8.60 2.53 -8.48
N LEU A 86 -9.45 3.21 -7.72
CA LEU A 86 -10.90 3.20 -7.90
C LEU A 86 -11.25 4.25 -8.97
N PRO A 87 -12.48 4.21 -9.54
CA PRO A 87 -12.93 5.24 -10.47
C PRO A 87 -12.74 6.66 -9.93
N ASN A 88 -13.03 6.87 -8.64
CA ASN A 88 -12.90 8.17 -7.95
C ASN A 88 -11.48 8.50 -7.45
N THR A 89 -10.50 7.59 -7.53
CA THR A 89 -9.12 7.83 -7.08
C THR A 89 -8.10 7.74 -8.22
N THR A 90 -8.56 7.77 -9.47
CA THR A 90 -7.66 7.68 -10.64
C THR A 90 -6.82 8.96 -10.79
N GLY A 91 -7.39 10.13 -10.48
CA GLY A 91 -6.65 11.40 -10.44
C GLY A 91 -5.55 11.39 -9.38
N ASP A 92 -5.93 11.08 -8.13
CA ASP A 92 -5.02 10.91 -6.98
C ASP A 92 -3.85 9.97 -7.32
N PHE A 93 -4.13 8.88 -8.02
CA PHE A 93 -3.13 7.90 -8.44
C PHE A 93 -2.09 8.48 -9.41
N TRP A 94 -2.53 9.20 -10.46
CA TRP A 94 -1.60 9.83 -11.40
C TRP A 94 -0.84 11.01 -10.79
N GLN A 95 -1.48 11.75 -9.89
CA GLN A 95 -0.82 12.79 -9.11
C GLN A 95 0.30 12.19 -8.26
N MET A 96 0.05 11.07 -7.57
CA MET A 96 1.08 10.35 -6.82
C MET A 96 2.25 9.94 -7.71
N ILE A 97 1.99 9.38 -8.90
CA ILE A 97 3.05 9.00 -9.85
C ILE A 97 3.92 10.21 -10.21
N TYR A 98 3.28 11.32 -10.55
CA TYR A 98 3.97 12.55 -10.92
C TYR A 98 4.81 13.10 -9.75
N GLU A 99 4.19 13.29 -8.58
CA GLU A 99 4.85 13.86 -7.39
C GLU A 99 5.99 12.98 -6.85
N GLN A 100 5.87 11.66 -6.99
CA GLN A 100 6.88 10.69 -6.54
C GLN A 100 7.90 10.32 -7.63
N ASN A 101 7.85 10.98 -8.79
CA ASN A 101 8.72 10.73 -9.94
C ASN A 101 8.77 9.25 -10.37
N VAL A 102 7.62 8.59 -10.38
CA VAL A 102 7.52 7.16 -10.70
C VAL A 102 7.74 6.93 -12.20
N SER A 103 8.80 6.19 -12.54
CA SER A 103 9.13 5.86 -13.93
C SER A 103 8.51 4.55 -14.43
N ILE A 104 8.18 3.62 -13.53
CA ILE A 104 7.68 2.29 -13.87
C ILE A 104 6.46 1.97 -13.00
N CYS A 105 5.42 1.42 -13.63
CA CYS A 105 4.29 0.84 -12.92
C CYS A 105 4.21 -0.65 -13.24
N ILE A 106 4.13 -1.49 -12.21
CA ILE A 106 3.93 -2.93 -12.35
C ILE A 106 2.51 -3.24 -11.87
N MET A 107 1.84 -4.18 -12.51
CA MET A 107 0.52 -4.65 -12.11
C MET A 107 0.60 -6.16 -11.93
N LEU A 108 0.55 -6.62 -10.68
CA LEU A 108 0.68 -8.04 -10.33
C LEU A 108 -0.66 -8.78 -10.31
N SER A 109 -1.68 -8.22 -10.95
CA SER A 109 -3.01 -8.83 -11.00
C SER A 109 -3.59 -8.76 -12.41
N LYS A 110 -4.62 -9.57 -12.66
CA LYS A 110 -5.44 -9.40 -13.87
C LYS A 110 -6.23 -8.10 -13.76
N VAL A 111 -6.43 -7.45 -14.90
CA VAL A 111 -7.30 -6.27 -15.02
C VAL A 111 -8.71 -6.55 -14.48
N MET A 112 -9.17 -7.80 -14.55
CA MET A 112 -10.41 -8.23 -13.90
C MET A 112 -10.21 -9.52 -13.11
N GLU A 113 -10.50 -9.45 -11.81
CA GLU A 113 -10.88 -10.60 -10.98
C GLU A 113 -12.24 -10.31 -10.37
N LYS A 114 -13.27 -11.10 -10.72
CA LYS A 114 -14.64 -10.96 -10.16
C LYS A 114 -15.13 -9.50 -10.13
N SER A 115 -14.93 -8.78 -11.24
CA SER A 115 -15.36 -7.38 -11.46
C SER A 115 -14.53 -6.26 -10.82
N PHE A 116 -13.34 -6.53 -10.28
CA PHE A 116 -12.48 -5.49 -9.69
C PHE A 116 -11.04 -5.51 -10.24
N VAL A 117 -10.50 -4.31 -10.48
CA VAL A 117 -9.12 -4.06 -10.96
C VAL A 117 -8.17 -3.91 -9.75
N LYS A 118 -7.06 -4.66 -9.67
CA LYS A 118 -6.05 -4.58 -8.57
C LYS A 118 -4.67 -4.16 -9.10
N PHE A 119 -3.89 -3.39 -8.35
CA PHE A 119 -2.57 -2.92 -8.78
C PHE A 119 -1.58 -2.92 -7.59
N VAL A 120 -0.26 -3.10 -7.82
CA VAL A 120 0.82 -3.07 -6.81
C VAL A 120 2.11 -2.54 -7.45
N PHE A 121 2.71 -1.45 -6.96
CA PHE A 121 3.66 -0.62 -7.72
C PHE A 121 5.14 -0.82 -7.34
N LYS A 122 6.04 -0.52 -8.28
CA LYS A 122 7.50 -0.64 -8.14
C LYS A 122 8.18 0.58 -8.75
N ILE A 123 8.96 1.31 -7.97
CA ILE A 123 9.65 2.52 -8.44
C ILE A 123 11.10 2.18 -8.78
N PHE A 124 11.62 2.82 -9.83
CA PHE A 124 13.04 2.88 -10.13
C PHE A 124 13.44 4.35 -10.08
N PHE A 125 14.47 4.66 -9.30
CA PHE A 125 15.26 5.88 -9.46
C PHE A 125 16.55 5.46 -10.17
N GLY A 126 16.92 6.18 -11.23
CA GLY A 126 18.26 6.11 -11.83
C GLY A 126 19.28 6.82 -10.96
#